data_AF-A0A072NQF5-F1
#
_entry.id   AF-A0A072NQF5-F1
#
_cell.length_a   1.000
_cell.length_b   1.000
_cell.length_c   1.000
_cell.angle_alpha   90.00
_cell.angle_beta   90.00
_cell.angle_gamma   90.00
#
_symmetry.space_group_name_H-M   'P 1'
#
loop_
_entity.id
_entity.type
_entity.pdbx_description
1 polymer ?
#
loop_
_entity_poly.entity_id
_entity_poly.type
_entity_poly.pdbx_seq_one_letter_code
_entity_poly.pdbx_strand_id
1 'polypeptide(L)'
;MAKKKQIINYTYWHWDEEAKKTLPITITAGQDSVTEEHIIMLNDFDHAADLGDRYEQENRDYATENKKSKFENDPDDCIGDPIENLGTRKTDPAFFLEEKSDEPKPLVEQLLTLMEKLTPQQIDLIYDLFGSQRQLTEIAKEDGTSVTAIHNRKSKIIARLRKLFADQGIL
;
A
#
# COMPACT_ATOMS: atom_id res chain seq x y z
N MET A 1 -6.98 -37.45 -38.79
CA MET A 1 -6.45 -36.22 -39.41
C MET A 1 -5.22 -35.80 -38.61
N ALA A 2 -4.02 -35.94 -39.19
CA ALA A 2 -2.79 -35.57 -38.49
C ALA A 2 -2.74 -34.04 -38.36
N LYS A 3 -2.66 -33.53 -37.12
CA LYS A 3 -2.40 -32.10 -36.87
C LYS A 3 -1.09 -31.76 -37.56
N LYS A 4 -1.14 -30.84 -38.53
CA LYS A 4 0.05 -30.30 -39.21
C LYS A 4 0.93 -29.71 -38.10
N LYS A 5 2.09 -30.30 -37.82
CA LYS A 5 3.03 -29.81 -36.81
C LYS A 5 3.42 -28.39 -37.23
N GLN A 6 2.97 -27.39 -36.48
CA GLN A 6 3.37 -26.01 -36.73
C GLN A 6 4.85 -25.92 -36.39
N ILE A 7 5.67 -25.62 -37.39
CA ILE A 7 7.09 -25.41 -37.18
C ILE A 7 7.22 -24.01 -36.57
N ILE A 8 7.62 -23.95 -35.30
CA ILE A 8 7.81 -22.69 -34.58
C ILE A 8 9.29 -22.30 -34.70
N ASN A 9 9.53 -21.08 -35.19
CA ASN A 9 10.86 -20.53 -35.40
C ASN A 9 11.03 -19.28 -34.55
N TYR A 10 12.25 -19.07 -34.06
CA TYR A 10 12.67 -17.85 -33.38
C TYR A 10 13.83 -17.23 -34.14
N THR A 11 13.85 -15.90 -34.31
CA THR A 11 14.97 -15.22 -34.97
C THR A 11 15.54 -14.16 -34.05
N TYR A 12 16.81 -14.33 -33.70
CA TYR A 12 17.56 -13.37 -32.90
C TYR A 12 18.56 -12.63 -33.79
N TRP A 13 18.75 -11.34 -33.55
CA TRP A 13 19.70 -10.51 -34.29
C TRP A 13 20.92 -10.27 -33.41
N HIS A 14 22.09 -10.70 -33.89
CA HIS A 14 23.34 -10.45 -33.19
C HIS A 14 24.23 -9.50 -34.00
N TRP A 15 25.06 -8.74 -33.31
CA TRP A 15 26.11 -7.96 -33.95
C TRP A 15 27.29 -8.85 -34.29
N ASP A 16 27.77 -8.77 -35.53
CA ASP A 16 29.01 -9.40 -35.99
C ASP A 16 30.10 -8.32 -36.11
N GLU A 17 31.16 -8.43 -35.31
CA GLU A 17 32.26 -7.47 -35.29
C GLU A 17 33.12 -7.51 -36.56
N GLU A 18 33.25 -8.67 -37.20
CA GLU A 18 34.04 -8.83 -38.42
C GLU A 18 33.32 -8.23 -39.63
N ALA A 19 32.02 -8.50 -39.75
CA ALA A 19 31.19 -7.97 -40.82
C ALA A 19 30.70 -6.53 -40.55
N LYS A 20 30.83 -6.02 -39.32
CA LYS A 20 30.29 -4.75 -38.83
C LYS A 20 28.81 -4.57 -39.18
N LYS A 21 28.02 -5.63 -39.07
CA LYS A 21 26.59 -5.67 -39.42
C LYS A 21 25.84 -6.57 -38.45
N THR A 22 24.54 -6.30 -38.29
CA THR A 22 23.62 -7.19 -37.58
C THR A 22 23.21 -8.35 -38.49
N LEU A 23 23.40 -9.59 -38.02
CA LEU A 23 23.05 -10.80 -38.73
C LEU A 23 21.94 -11.56 -37.98
N PRO A 24 20.94 -12.11 -38.70
CA PRO A 24 19.89 -12.91 -38.09
C PRO A 24 20.34 -14.36 -37.89
N ILE A 25 20.09 -14.91 -36.71
CA ILE A 25 20.20 -16.33 -36.39
C ILE A 25 18.79 -16.88 -36.18
N THR A 26 18.40 -17.85 -37.01
CA THR A 26 17.10 -18.51 -36.90
C THR A 26 17.22 -19.85 -36.21
N ILE A 27 16.49 -20.04 -35.12
CA ILE A 27 16.39 -21.27 -34.35
C ILE A 27 15.04 -21.92 -34.67
N THR A 28 15.06 -23.18 -35.08
CA THR A 28 13.87 -23.94 -35.48
C THR A 28 13.60 -25.07 -34.50
N ALA A 29 12.35 -25.22 -34.05
CA ALA A 29 11.96 -26.31 -33.16
C ALA A 29 12.20 -27.70 -33.81
N GLY A 30 12.92 -28.58 -33.10
CA GLY A 30 13.31 -29.90 -33.56
C GLY A 30 14.73 -30.01 -34.12
N GLN A 31 15.47 -28.90 -34.24
CA GLN A 31 16.88 -28.89 -34.59
C GLN A 31 17.75 -28.75 -33.32
N ASP A 32 18.92 -29.40 -33.27
CA ASP A 32 19.93 -29.22 -32.22
C ASP A 32 19.38 -29.35 -30.78
N SER A 33 18.48 -30.32 -30.56
CA SER A 33 17.79 -30.56 -29.27
C SER A 33 16.89 -29.41 -28.79
N VAL A 34 16.59 -28.43 -29.65
CA VAL A 34 15.64 -27.35 -29.36
C VAL A 34 14.21 -27.88 -29.42
N THR A 35 13.46 -27.73 -28.33
CA THR A 35 12.04 -28.10 -28.25
C THR A 35 11.16 -26.89 -28.57
N GLU A 36 9.87 -27.15 -28.82
CA GLU A 36 8.87 -26.09 -28.98
C GLU A 36 8.78 -25.21 -27.72
N GLU A 37 8.94 -25.80 -26.52
CA GLU A 37 8.96 -25.08 -25.24
C GLU A 37 10.11 -24.06 -25.14
N HIS A 38 11.30 -24.37 -25.69
CA HIS A 38 12.40 -23.40 -25.72
C HIS A 38 12.06 -22.18 -26.57
N ILE A 39 11.36 -22.38 -27.70
CA ILE A 39 10.94 -21.28 -28.58
C ILE A 39 9.84 -20.45 -27.93
N ILE A 40 8.89 -21.09 -27.25
CA ILE A 40 7.85 -20.39 -26.48
C ILE A 40 8.50 -19.54 -25.38
N MET A 41 9.42 -20.11 -24.61
CA MET A 41 10.14 -19.40 -23.55
C MET A 41 10.89 -18.16 -24.09
N LEU A 42 11.56 -18.27 -25.25
CA LEU A 42 12.25 -17.14 -25.87
C LEU A 42 11.28 -16.03 -26.29
N ASN A 43 10.15 -16.40 -26.89
CA ASN A 43 9.11 -15.42 -27.24
C ASN A 43 8.50 -14.76 -25.99
N ASP A 44 8.32 -15.51 -24.91
CA ASP A 44 7.79 -14.97 -23.65
C ASP A 44 8.76 -13.96 -23.03
N PHE A 45 10.08 -14.20 -23.10
CA PHE A 45 11.09 -13.24 -22.66
C PHE A 45 11.09 -11.96 -23.50
N ASP A 46 11.03 -12.08 -24.83
CA ASP A 46 10.98 -10.91 -25.71
C ASP A 46 9.69 -10.11 -25.48
N HIS A 47 8.56 -10.78 -25.33
CA HIS A 47 7.29 -10.14 -25.00
C HIS A 47 7.32 -9.46 -23.63
N ALA A 48 7.93 -10.10 -22.62
CA ALA A 48 8.09 -9.50 -21.30
C ALA A 48 8.99 -8.24 -21.34
N ALA A 49 10.07 -8.26 -22.13
CA ALA A 49 10.92 -7.11 -22.36
C ALA A 49 10.17 -5.97 -23.07
N ASP A 50 9.47 -6.27 -24.17
CA ASP A 50 8.66 -5.29 -24.92
C ASP A 50 7.57 -4.65 -24.04
N LEU A 51 6.90 -5.44 -23.21
CA LEU A 51 5.96 -4.92 -22.22
C LEU A 51 6.64 -4.00 -21.20
N GLY A 52 7.85 -4.37 -20.73
CA GLY A 52 8.65 -3.56 -19.84
C GLY A 52 8.95 -2.18 -20.45
N ASP A 53 9.50 -2.17 -21.66
CA ASP A 53 9.85 -0.94 -22.38
C ASP A 53 8.61 -0.07 -22.62
N ARG A 54 7.49 -0.69 -23.00
CA ARG A 54 6.22 0.03 -23.21
C ARG A 54 5.69 0.64 -21.92
N TYR A 55 5.69 -0.11 -20.81
CA TYR A 55 5.24 0.42 -19.52
C TYR A 55 6.17 1.49 -19.00
N GLU A 56 7.47 1.39 -19.23
CA GLU A 56 8.39 2.46 -18.90
C GLU A 56 8.04 3.72 -19.69
N GLN A 57 7.83 3.60 -21.00
CA GLN A 57 7.45 4.73 -21.84
C GLN A 57 6.09 5.35 -21.45
N GLU A 58 5.09 4.54 -21.14
CA GLU A 58 3.75 4.99 -20.72
C GLU A 58 3.76 5.67 -19.35
N ASN A 59 4.60 5.20 -18.42
CA ASN A 59 4.67 5.72 -17.05
C ASN A 59 5.74 6.82 -16.87
N ARG A 60 6.54 7.13 -17.89
CA ARG A 60 7.51 8.24 -17.85
C ARG A 60 6.78 9.57 -17.70
N ASP A 61 6.99 10.23 -16.57
CA ASP A 61 6.49 11.57 -16.35
C ASP A 61 7.52 12.63 -16.82
N TYR A 62 7.03 13.63 -17.57
CA TYR A 62 7.86 14.69 -18.13
C TYR A 62 8.63 15.50 -17.08
N ALA A 63 8.10 15.64 -15.86
CA ALA A 63 8.76 16.41 -14.81
C ALA A 63 9.99 15.66 -14.26
N THR A 64 9.89 14.35 -14.08
CA THR A 64 11.02 13.52 -13.64
C THR A 64 12.06 13.36 -14.74
N GLU A 65 11.65 13.14 -15.99
CA GLU A 65 12.59 13.05 -17.11
C GLU A 65 13.37 14.36 -17.34
N ASN A 66 12.70 15.52 -17.19
CA ASN A 66 13.37 16.82 -17.24
C ASN A 66 14.35 17.00 -16.07
N LYS A 67 14.01 16.55 -14.87
CA LYS A 67 14.92 16.61 -13.71
C LYS A 67 16.13 15.69 -13.92
N LYS A 68 15.95 14.49 -14.46
CA LYS A 68 17.05 13.58 -14.80
C LYS A 68 17.96 14.19 -15.85
N SER A 69 17.38 14.69 -16.92
CA SER A 69 18.14 15.37 -17.99
C SER A 69 18.92 16.56 -17.44
N LYS A 70 18.33 17.36 -16.54
CA LYS A 70 19.05 18.47 -15.88
C LYS A 70 20.21 17.97 -15.02
N PHE A 71 19.99 16.93 -14.21
CA PHE A 71 21.03 16.32 -13.38
C PHE A 71 22.20 15.77 -14.22
N GLU A 72 21.93 15.14 -15.37
CA GLU A 72 22.97 14.64 -16.27
C GLU A 72 23.80 15.75 -16.93
N ASN A 73 23.16 16.89 -17.25
CA ASN A 73 23.84 18.01 -17.93
C ASN A 73 24.52 18.98 -16.95
N ASP A 74 23.94 19.17 -15.76
CA ASP A 74 24.43 20.08 -14.72
C ASP A 74 24.13 19.49 -13.32
N PRO A 75 25.03 18.63 -12.82
CA PRO A 75 24.84 17.98 -11.52
C PRO A 75 24.99 18.95 -10.34
N ASP A 76 25.70 20.08 -10.50
CA ASP A 76 25.96 21.04 -9.42
C ASP A 76 24.75 21.94 -9.11
N ASP A 77 23.87 22.18 -10.08
CA ASP A 77 22.60 22.92 -9.90
C ASP A 77 21.43 22.04 -9.42
N CYS A 78 21.68 20.74 -9.24
CA CYS A 78 20.67 19.77 -8.82
C CYS A 78 20.88 19.32 -7.37
N ILE A 79 19.79 19.10 -6.64
CA ILE A 79 19.82 18.61 -5.24
C ILE A 79 20.34 17.16 -5.15
N GLY A 80 20.48 16.47 -6.29
CA GLY A 80 21.00 15.10 -6.44
C GLY A 80 20.17 14.31 -7.46
N ASP A 81 20.35 12.99 -7.50
CA ASP A 81 19.56 12.12 -8.39
C ASP A 81 18.05 12.27 -8.08
N PRO A 82 17.20 12.59 -9.08
CA PRO A 82 15.77 12.79 -8.87
C PRO A 82 15.03 11.59 -8.30
N ILE A 83 15.48 10.36 -8.59
CA ILE A 83 14.90 9.10 -8.11
C ILE A 83 15.33 8.84 -6.67
N GLU A 84 16.62 8.97 -6.37
CA GLU A 84 17.14 8.79 -5.00
C GLU A 84 16.55 9.84 -4.04
N ASN A 85 16.27 11.05 -4.54
CA ASN A 85 15.62 12.11 -3.79
C ASN A 85 14.08 11.99 -3.69
N LEU A 86 13.47 10.90 -4.18
CA LEU A 86 12.05 10.60 -3.89
C LEU A 86 11.84 10.17 -2.43
N GLY A 87 12.90 9.70 -1.76
CA GLY A 87 12.87 9.33 -0.35
C GLY A 87 12.56 10.54 0.52
N THR A 88 11.36 10.58 1.10
CA THR A 88 11.02 11.57 2.12
C THR A 88 11.10 10.94 3.51
N ARG A 89 11.37 11.73 4.56
CA ARG A 89 11.26 11.24 5.95
C ARG A 89 9.88 10.61 6.23
N LYS A 90 8.83 11.03 5.52
CA LYS A 90 7.46 10.50 5.65
C LYS A 90 7.26 9.12 5.00
N THR A 91 8.16 8.70 4.11
CA THR A 91 8.16 7.36 3.52
C THR A 91 9.04 6.39 4.31
N ASP A 92 9.72 6.85 5.35
CA ASP A 92 10.51 6.00 6.24
C ASP A 92 9.58 5.25 7.21
N PRO A 93 9.59 3.89 7.23
CA PRO A 93 8.84 3.13 8.23
C PRO A 93 9.17 3.53 9.68
N ALA A 94 10.40 4.00 9.96
CA ALA A 94 10.77 4.49 11.28
C ALA A 94 9.98 5.76 11.66
N PHE A 95 9.61 6.62 10.71
CA PHE A 95 8.81 7.81 10.97
C PHE A 95 7.41 7.48 11.52
N PHE A 96 6.78 6.42 11.00
CA PHE A 96 5.48 5.95 11.51
C PHE A 96 5.57 5.32 12.90
N LEU A 97 6.74 4.78 13.26
CA LEU A 97 7.00 4.20 14.58
C LEU A 97 7.42 5.26 15.60
N GLU A 98 8.07 6.34 15.15
CA GLU A 98 8.49 7.49 15.97
C GLU A 98 7.33 8.45 16.30
N GLU A 99 6.25 8.50 15.50
CA GLU A 99 5.09 9.38 15.73
C GLU A 99 4.16 8.91 16.88
N LYS A 100 4.75 8.43 17.98
CA LYS A 100 4.07 8.19 19.26
C LYS A 100 4.98 8.51 20.45
N SER A 101 5.24 9.80 20.66
CA SER A 101 5.13 10.30 22.03
C SER A 101 3.66 10.68 22.20
N ASP A 102 2.88 9.82 22.85
CA ASP A 102 1.56 10.19 23.37
C ASP A 102 1.77 11.34 24.37
N GLU A 103 1.84 12.58 23.89
CA GLU A 103 1.56 13.72 24.76
C GLU A 103 0.14 13.47 25.29
N PRO A 104 -0.03 13.36 26.62
CA PRO A 104 -1.33 13.05 27.19
C PRO A 104 -2.28 14.16 26.76
N LYS A 105 -3.24 13.80 25.90
CA LYS A 105 -4.24 14.76 25.44
C LYS A 105 -5.00 15.22 26.70
N PRO A 106 -5.01 16.52 27.03
CA PRO A 106 -5.59 17.01 28.28
C PRO A 106 -7.08 16.64 28.42
N LEU A 107 -7.77 16.49 27.28
CA LEU A 107 -9.15 16.02 27.24
C LEU A 107 -9.33 14.56 27.72
N VAL A 108 -8.33 13.70 27.49
CA VAL A 108 -8.35 12.29 27.93
C VAL A 108 -8.16 12.21 29.44
N GLU A 109 -7.25 13.00 30.01
CA GLU A 109 -7.08 13.10 31.46
C GLU A 109 -8.37 13.61 32.14
N GLN A 110 -8.98 14.67 31.58
CA GLN A 110 -10.25 15.19 32.06
C GLN A 110 -11.36 14.14 31.97
N LEU A 111 -11.45 13.41 30.85
CA LEU A 111 -12.42 12.31 30.71
C LEU A 111 -12.21 11.25 31.78
N LEU A 112 -10.97 10.84 32.06
CA LEU A 112 -10.67 9.85 33.10
C LEU A 112 -11.16 10.32 34.48
N THR A 113 -10.90 11.57 34.86
CA THR A 113 -11.41 12.12 36.14
C THR A 113 -12.93 12.17 36.21
N LEU A 114 -13.61 12.40 35.08
CA LEU A 114 -15.07 12.40 35.02
C LEU A 114 -15.66 10.98 35.02
N MET A 115 -14.94 10.02 34.45
CA MET A 115 -15.35 8.61 34.47
C MET A 115 -15.39 8.04 35.89
N GLU A 116 -14.57 8.52 36.83
CA GLU A 116 -14.65 8.14 38.25
C GLU A 116 -16.01 8.44 38.90
N LYS A 117 -16.80 9.36 38.34
CA LYS A 117 -18.14 9.73 38.83
C LYS A 117 -19.26 8.83 38.27
N LEU A 118 -18.94 7.92 37.35
CA LEU A 118 -19.86 6.93 36.81
C LEU A 118 -19.90 5.67 37.68
N THR A 119 -20.94 4.86 37.54
CA THR A 119 -20.97 3.55 38.23
C THR A 119 -20.05 2.56 37.50
N PRO A 120 -19.51 1.52 38.17
CA PRO A 120 -18.66 0.52 37.53
C PRO A 120 -19.29 -0.08 36.26
N GLN A 121 -20.58 -0.44 36.32
CA GLN A 121 -21.32 -0.95 35.16
C GLN A 121 -21.41 0.04 33.97
N GLN A 122 -21.41 1.36 34.25
CA GLN A 122 -21.40 2.38 33.20
C GLN A 122 -20.00 2.52 32.59
N ILE A 123 -18.96 2.38 33.40
CA ILE A 123 -17.56 2.40 32.97
C ILE A 123 -17.27 1.16 32.11
N ASP A 124 -17.67 -0.02 32.56
CA ASP A 124 -17.51 -1.28 31.82
C ASP A 124 -18.18 -1.19 30.44
N LEU A 125 -19.40 -0.66 30.37
CA LEU A 125 -20.11 -0.45 29.10
C LEU A 125 -19.39 0.56 28.19
N ILE A 126 -18.75 1.60 28.73
CA ILE A 126 -17.92 2.52 27.93
C ILE A 126 -16.69 1.79 27.39
N TYR A 127 -16.00 1.01 28.22
CA TYR A 127 -14.81 0.25 27.80
C TYR A 127 -15.16 -0.79 26.75
N ASP A 128 -16.24 -1.54 26.91
CA ASP A 128 -16.70 -2.50 25.90
C ASP A 128 -16.97 -1.83 24.55
N LEU A 129 -17.60 -0.65 24.55
CA LEU A 129 -17.98 0.06 23.32
C LEU A 129 -16.82 0.80 22.65
N PHE A 130 -15.98 1.49 23.43
CA PHE A 130 -14.98 2.42 22.91
C PHE A 130 -13.53 1.92 23.06
N GLY A 131 -13.24 1.10 24.08
CA GLY A 131 -11.93 0.48 24.28
C GLY A 131 -11.80 -0.81 23.47
N SER A 132 -12.69 -1.77 23.72
CA SER A 132 -12.70 -3.09 23.08
C SER A 132 -13.45 -3.11 21.73
N GLN A 133 -14.11 -2.00 21.36
CA GLN A 133 -14.85 -1.83 20.10
C GLN A 133 -15.90 -2.93 19.82
N ARG A 134 -16.52 -3.47 20.88
CA ARG A 134 -17.55 -4.52 20.76
C ARG A 134 -18.83 -3.97 20.15
N GLN A 135 -19.54 -4.82 19.41
CA GLN A 135 -20.80 -4.39 18.80
C GLN A 135 -21.94 -4.34 19.83
N LEU A 136 -22.86 -3.38 19.68
CA LEU A 136 -24.07 -3.30 20.52
C LEU A 136 -24.90 -4.59 20.50
N THR A 137 -24.89 -5.30 19.36
CA THR A 137 -25.56 -6.59 19.16
C THR A 137 -24.93 -7.72 19.97
N GLU A 138 -23.61 -7.72 20.13
CA GLU A 138 -22.88 -8.71 20.91
C GLU A 138 -23.10 -8.50 22.41
N ILE A 139 -22.97 -7.25 22.87
CA ILE A 139 -23.22 -6.87 24.26
C ILE A 139 -24.67 -7.19 24.65
N ALA A 140 -25.64 -6.87 23.78
CA ALA A 140 -27.05 -7.16 24.04
C ALA A 140 -27.33 -8.66 24.19
N LYS A 141 -26.67 -9.52 23.39
CA LYS A 141 -26.80 -10.97 23.49
C LYS A 141 -26.23 -11.52 24.81
N GLU A 142 -25.08 -11.00 25.24
CA GLU A 142 -24.44 -11.42 26.50
C GLU A 142 -25.23 -10.96 27.72
N ASP A 143 -25.69 -9.70 27.73
CA ASP A 143 -26.53 -9.14 28.80
C ASP A 143 -27.95 -9.74 28.84
N GLY A 144 -28.35 -10.49 27.82
CA GLY A 144 -29.73 -10.98 27.67
C GLY A 144 -30.76 -9.86 27.48
N THR A 145 -30.34 -8.72 26.90
CA THR A 145 -31.20 -7.54 26.70
C THR A 145 -31.37 -7.18 25.23
N SER A 146 -32.25 -6.22 24.91
CA SER A 146 -32.40 -5.75 23.54
C SER A 146 -31.28 -4.77 23.16
N VAL A 147 -30.92 -4.73 21.87
CA VAL A 147 -29.97 -3.75 21.31
C VAL A 147 -30.41 -2.32 21.62
N THR A 148 -31.72 -2.05 21.60
CA THR A 148 -32.31 -0.76 21.95
C THR A 148 -32.07 -0.39 23.41
N ALA A 149 -32.08 -1.36 24.34
CA ALA A 149 -31.79 -1.11 25.74
C ALA A 149 -30.33 -0.69 25.94
N ILE A 150 -29.37 -1.37 25.30
CA ILE A 150 -27.95 -0.99 25.35
C ILE A 150 -27.72 0.38 24.72
N HIS A 151 -28.36 0.67 23.58
CA HIS A 151 -28.31 1.99 22.95
C HIS A 151 -28.84 3.11 23.88
N ASN A 152 -29.94 2.87 24.58
CA ASN A 152 -30.50 3.82 25.55
C ASN A 152 -29.60 4.02 26.77
N ARG A 153 -28.97 2.94 27.27
CA ARG A 153 -27.96 3.02 28.34
C ARG A 153 -26.76 3.87 27.90
N LYS A 154 -26.19 3.58 26.72
CA LYS A 154 -25.12 4.38 26.10
C LYS A 154 -25.50 5.86 26.01
N SER A 155 -26.69 6.16 25.48
CA SER A 155 -27.18 7.54 25.31
C SER A 155 -27.29 8.28 26.64
N LYS A 156 -27.79 7.62 27.70
CA LYS A 156 -27.87 8.21 29.04
C LYS A 156 -26.49 8.50 29.64
N ILE A 157 -25.53 7.59 29.46
CA ILE A 157 -24.15 7.76 29.93
C ILE A 157 -23.50 8.95 29.23
N ILE A 158 -23.62 9.06 27.91
CA ILE A 158 -23.08 10.19 27.14
C ILE A 158 -23.75 11.50 27.57
N ALA A 159 -25.06 11.52 27.77
CA ALA A 159 -25.77 12.71 28.25
C ALA A 159 -25.30 13.14 29.65
N ARG A 160 -24.99 12.18 30.53
CA ARG A 160 -24.44 12.45 31.86
C ARG A 160 -23.02 13.01 31.78
N LEU A 161 -22.16 12.40 30.98
CA LEU A 161 -20.80 12.89 30.74
C LEU A 161 -20.83 14.32 30.17
N ARG A 162 -21.70 14.61 29.19
CA ARG A 162 -21.87 15.97 28.65
C ARG A 162 -22.21 17.00 29.73
N LYS A 163 -23.11 16.66 30.67
CA LYS A 163 -23.41 17.55 31.80
C LYS A 163 -22.19 17.76 32.69
N LEU A 164 -21.46 16.70 33.02
CA LEU A 164 -20.25 16.79 33.85
C LEU A 164 -19.15 17.65 33.19
N PHE A 165 -19.02 17.58 31.87
CA PHE A 165 -18.09 18.43 31.12
C PHE A 165 -18.54 19.90 31.12
N ALA A 166 -19.84 20.18 30.97
CA ALA A 166 -20.39 21.53 31.05
C ALA A 166 -20.23 22.13 32.47
N ASP A 167 -20.44 21.32 33.52
CA ASP A 167 -20.26 21.74 34.91
C ASP A 167 -18.79 22.09 35.25
N GLN A 168 -17.83 21.53 34.51
CA GLN A 168 -16.39 21.85 34.61
C GLN A 168 -15.96 23.02 33.70
N GLY A 169 -16.87 23.61 32.93
CA GLY A 169 -16.58 24.72 32.01
C GLY A 169 -15.71 24.33 30.81
N ILE A 170 -15.67 23.03 30.47
CA ILE A 170 -14.90 22.50 29.34
C ILE A 170 -15.71 22.56 28.03
N LEU A 171 -17.05 22.65 28.15
CA LEU A 171 -18.03 22.57 27.06
C LEU A 171 -19.04 23.72 27.12
#